data_AF-A0A916RU73-F1
#
_entry.id   AF-A0A916RU73-F1
#
_cell.length_a   1.000
_cell.length_b   1.000
_cell.length_c   1.000
_cell.angle_alpha   90.00
_cell.angle_beta   90.00
_cell.angle_gamma   90.00
#
_symmetry.space_group_name_H-M   'P 1'
#
loop_
_entity.id
_entity.type
_entity.pdbx_description
1 polymer ?
#
loop_
_entity_poly.entity_id
_entity_poly.type
_entity_poly.pdbx_seq_one_letter_code
_entity_poly.pdbx_strand_id
1 'polypeptide(L)' 'MPFPIKVCAVCGEEFELRPDKPGFANRCPSCSVEPDEPPAGKHTDALSSDREANAARKAAIRNLLYRKDS' A
#
# COMPACT_ATOMS: atom_id res chain seq x y z
N MET A 1 1.58 18.04 23.42
CA MET A 1 2.89 17.39 23.22
C MET A 1 3.41 17.83 21.86
N PRO A 2 4.68 18.22 21.72
CA PRO A 2 5.24 18.58 20.42
C PRO A 2 5.22 17.37 19.49
N PHE A 3 4.79 17.58 18.24
CA PHE A 3 4.85 16.53 17.21
C PHE A 3 6.31 16.33 16.76
N PRO A 4 6.69 15.13 16.31
CA PRO A 4 8.02 14.89 15.76
C PRO A 4 8.22 15.71 14.48
N ILE A 5 9.32 16.48 14.43
CA ILE A 5 9.72 17.26 13.25
C ILE A 5 10.52 16.33 12.33
N LYS A 6 10.19 16.34 11.04
CA LYS A 6 10.92 15.61 9.99
C LYS A 6 11.33 16.56 8.87
N VAL A 7 12.39 16.17 8.15
CA VAL A 7 12.83 16.86 6.94
C VAL A 7 12.16 16.21 5.73
N CYS A 8 11.60 17.03 4.85
CA CYS A 8 11.00 16.54 3.61
C CYS A 8 12.08 16.06 2.64
N ALA A 9 11.93 14.84 2.10
CA ALA A 9 12.86 14.30 1.11
C ALA A 9 12.79 14.99 -0.27
N VAL A 10 11.81 15.88 -0.51
CA VAL A 10 11.59 16.53 -1.80
C VAL A 10 12.08 17.99 -1.80
N CYS A 11 11.62 18.80 -0.84
CA CYS A 11 12.01 20.21 -0.73
C CYS A 11 13.08 20.49 0.33
N GLY A 12 13.39 19.52 1.22
CA GLY A 12 14.36 19.72 2.31
C GLY A 12 13.85 20.56 3.48
N GLU A 13 12.56 20.92 3.51
CA GLU A 13 11.96 21.72 4.59
C GLU A 13 11.63 20.89 5.84
N GLU A 14 11.75 21.51 7.01
CA GLU A 14 11.34 20.94 8.29
C GLU A 14 9.81 21.06 8.45
N PHE A 15 9.14 19.95 8.76
CA PHE A 15 7.69 19.93 8.95
C PHE A 15 7.28 19.06 10.14
N GLU A 16 6.15 19.40 10.77
CA GLU A 16 5.56 18.63 11.86
C GLU A 16 4.78 17.43 11.31
N LEU A 17 5.18 16.21 11.71
CA LEU A 17 4.46 14.99 11.34
C LEU A 17 3.29 14.74 12.31
N ARG A 18 2.07 14.99 11.83
CA ARG A 18 0.84 14.66 12.58
C ARG A 18 0.51 13.17 12.47
N PRO A 19 0.22 12.47 13.59
CA PRO A 19 -0.05 11.04 13.62
C PRO A 19 -1.37 10.64 12.93
N ASP A 20 -2.31 11.56 12.75
CA ASP A 20 -3.63 11.28 12.19
C ASP A 20 -3.62 10.99 10.68
N LYS A 21 -2.49 11.16 9.98
CA LYS A 21 -2.36 10.88 8.54
C LYS A 21 -1.17 9.95 8.25
N PRO A 22 -1.39 8.64 8.02
CA PRO A 22 -0.31 7.65 7.82
C PRO A 22 0.53 7.83 6.55
N GLY A 23 0.17 8.76 5.64
CA GLY A 23 0.85 8.97 4.35
C GLY A 23 2.04 9.95 4.35
N PHE A 24 2.27 10.74 5.40
CA PHE A 24 3.25 11.85 5.37
C PHE A 24 4.64 11.47 5.90
N ALA A 25 4.97 10.18 6.01
CA ALA A 25 6.19 9.73 6.69
C ALA A 25 7.50 10.34 6.14
N ASN A 26 7.53 10.75 4.87
CA ASN A 26 8.72 11.27 4.16
C ASN A 26 8.48 12.56 3.34
N ARG A 27 7.26 13.10 3.29
CA ARG A 27 6.89 14.23 2.42
C ARG A 27 6.09 15.28 3.19
N CYS A 28 6.43 16.55 3.01
CA CYS A 28 5.70 17.67 3.61
C CYS A 28 4.30 17.82 2.97
N PRO A 29 3.35 18.48 3.65
CA PRO A 29 2.01 18.70 3.12
C PRO A 29 1.98 19.43 1.78
N SER A 30 2.96 20.29 1.48
CA SER A 30 3.08 20.98 0.18
C SER A 30 3.53 20.06 -0.96
N CYS A 31 4.41 19.09 -0.69
CA CYS A 31 4.88 18.11 -1.68
C CYS A 31 3.95 16.91 -1.84
N SER A 32 3.05 16.70 -0.88
CA SER A 32 2.03 15.64 -0.87
C SER A 32 0.64 16.16 -1.24
N VAL A 33 0.54 17.28 -1.96
CA VAL A 33 -0.73 17.77 -2.53
C VAL A 33 -1.15 16.85 -3.67
N GLU A 34 -1.48 15.61 -3.33
CA GLU A 34 -2.58 14.92 -3.99
C GLU A 34 -3.83 15.29 -3.17
N PRO A 35 -4.99 15.54 -3.81
CA PRO A 35 -6.17 16.01 -3.11
C PRO A 35 -6.47 15.10 -1.92
N ASP A 36 -7.01 15.71 -0.86
CA ASP A 36 -7.56 15.05 0.33
C ASP A 36 -8.76 14.17 -0.13
N GLU A 37 -8.48 13.12 -0.90
CA GLU A 37 -9.38 11.99 -1.02
C GLU A 37 -9.32 11.30 0.34
N PRO A 38 -10.48 10.95 0.92
CA PRO A 38 -10.49 10.10 2.11
C PRO A 38 -9.65 8.85 1.79
N PRO A 39 -9.14 8.11 2.78
CA PRO A 39 -8.70 6.74 2.55
C PRO A 39 -9.94 5.91 2.22
N ALA A 40 -10.55 6.16 1.06
CA ALA A 40 -11.33 5.19 0.36
C ALA A 40 -10.33 4.08 0.15
N GLY A 41 -10.52 2.99 0.89
CA GLY A 41 -10.04 1.68 0.52
C GLY A 41 -10.54 1.38 -0.89
N LYS A 42 -9.90 2.00 -1.88
CA LYS A 42 -9.84 1.55 -3.25
C LYS A 42 -8.75 0.48 -3.25
N HIS A 43 -9.00 -0.59 -2.48
CA HIS A 43 -8.77 -1.92 -3.05
C HIS A 43 -9.72 -1.98 -4.25
N THR A 44 -9.30 -1.35 -5.34
CA THR A 44 -9.87 -1.66 -6.64
C THR A 44 -9.65 -3.15 -6.79
N ASP A 45 -10.75 -3.83 -7.01
CA ASP A 45 -10.87 -5.27 -7.06
C ASP A 45 -10.20 -5.83 -8.33
N ALA A 46 -8.97 -5.41 -8.60
CA ALA A 46 -8.08 -5.98 -9.61
C ALA A 46 -7.75 -7.45 -9.29
N LEU A 47 -8.05 -7.90 -8.07
CA LEU A 47 -7.95 -9.31 -7.68
C LEU A 47 -9.11 -10.16 -8.22
N SER A 48 -10.22 -9.53 -8.64
CA SER A 48 -11.42 -10.24 -9.09
C SER A 48 -11.54 -10.48 -10.59
N SER A 49 -10.76 -9.78 -11.43
CA SER A 49 -10.74 -10.02 -12.88
C SER A 49 -10.14 -11.38 -13.26
N ASP A 50 -9.31 -11.96 -12.37
CA ASP A 50 -8.50 -13.15 -12.68
C ASP A 50 -8.88 -14.38 -11.84
N ARG A 51 -10.12 -14.44 -11.32
CA ARG A 51 -10.57 -15.55 -10.44
C ARG A 51 -10.40 -16.93 -11.08
N GLU A 52 -10.68 -17.06 -12.38
CA GLU A 52 -10.54 -18.32 -13.12
C GLU A 52 -9.07 -18.70 -13.36
N ALA A 53 -8.24 -17.74 -13.77
CA ALA A 53 -6.80 -17.94 -13.93
C ALA A 53 -6.10 -18.29 -12.60
N ASN A 54 -6.56 -17.70 -11.49
CA ASN A 54 -6.08 -18.02 -10.15
C ASN A 54 -6.51 -19.42 -9.70
N ALA A 55 -7.73 -19.87 -10.03
CA ALA A 55 -8.21 -21.20 -9.68
C ALA A 55 -7.38 -22.30 -10.36
N ALA A 56 -7.07 -22.15 -11.65
CA ALA A 56 -6.22 -23.06 -12.40
C ALA A 56 -4.79 -23.12 -11.83
N ARG A 57 -4.19 -21.97 -11.50
CA ARG A 57 -2.87 -21.91 -10.86
C ARG A 57 -2.85 -22.62 -9.51
N LYS A 58 -3.86 -22.39 -8.65
CA LYS A 58 -3.96 -23.04 -7.34
C LYS A 58 -4.12 -24.55 -7.46
N ALA A 59 -4.88 -25.04 -8.43
CA ALA A 59 -5.05 -26.48 -8.68
C ALA A 59 -3.75 -27.15 -9.17
N ALA A 60 -3.01 -26.49 -10.06
CA ALA A 60 -1.71 -27.00 -10.54
C ALA A 60 -0.70 -27.11 -9.39
N ILE A 61 -0.58 -26.06 -8.57
CA ILE A 61 0.32 -26.06 -7.40
C ILE A 61 -0.07 -27.16 -6.40
N ARG A 62 -1.36 -27.32 -6.11
CA ARG A 62 -1.84 -28.40 -5.22
C ARG A 62 -1.45 -29.78 -5.75
N ASN A 63 -1.62 -30.02 -7.05
CA ASN A 63 -1.22 -31.29 -7.65
C ASN A 63 0.29 -31.51 -7.55
N LEU A 64 1.14 -30.50 -7.76
CA LEU A 64 2.60 -30.65 -7.62
C LEU A 64 3.02 -30.94 -6.17
N LEU A 65 2.40 -30.30 -5.18
CA LEU A 65 2.78 -30.44 -3.78
C LEU A 65 2.24 -31.72 -3.13
N TYR A 66 1.06 -32.18 -3.55
CA TYR A 66 0.36 -33.31 -2.93
C TYR A 66 0.27 -34.54 -3.83
N ARG A 67 0.80 -34.51 -5.05
CA ARG A 67 1.07 -35.75 -5.76
C ARG A 67 2.22 -36.43 -5.07
N LYS A 68 1.88 -37.60 -4.55
CA LYS A 68 2.77 -38.54 -3.90
C LYS A 68 3.58 -39.26 -4.98
N ASP A 69 4.38 -38.51 -5.74
CA ASP A 69 5.45 -39.06 -6.59
C ASP A 69 6.66 -39.41 -5.71
N SER A 70 6.41 -40.10 -4.59
CA SER A 70 7.40 -40.74 -3.73
C SER A 70 6.99 -42.17 -3.47
#